data_AF-A0A818L4V7-F1
#
_entry.id   AF-A0A818L4V7-F1
#
_cell.length_a   1.000
_cell.length_b   1.000
_cell.length_c   1.000
_cell.angle_alpha   90.00
_cell.angle_beta   90.00
_cell.angle_gamma   90.00
#
_symmetry.space_group_name_H-M   'P 1'
#
loop_
_entity.id
_entity.type
_entity.pdbx_description
1 polymer ?
#
loop_
_entity_poly.entity_id
_entity_poly.type
_entity_poly.pdbx_seq_one_letter_code
_entity_poly.pdbx_strand_id
1 'polypeptide(L)'
;MTDKTDDSTIEYEYDKPMLAAVQQQHISNMGNAANQPEMKTSHDNLKVKTLRRSKRVQKQRAQETEEKRKQRLQTDAARHRLQYQQQSEEEKQEQRRKVASRERQRREQETEDERHQRQLKDRSRAKRRREQETDEQRLERQLKDTSRAKRQRDQETDEERRERHENNASRERQRREQETDEERLERQLKGASRERQRREQETDEERRERQVKNTFRQRHRRQQNSFLYGAALRNVFSPESYHGRMDIICQHCNALHFKDECVSDRQDEFKQCCHYGSVQLPELLPYSDEIKALLQGTDVESKTFRENIRSYNSALAFASMGGSN
;
A
#
# COMPACT_ATOMS: atom_id res chain seq x y z
N MET A 1 14.51 36.09 -14.92
CA MET A 1 14.42 37.18 -13.93
C MET A 1 13.34 36.81 -12.93
N THR A 2 13.57 37.10 -11.65
CA THR A 2 12.90 36.58 -10.42
C THR A 2 13.47 35.22 -9.96
N ASP A 3 14.68 35.19 -9.41
CA ASP A 3 15.09 35.53 -8.03
C ASP A 3 14.75 34.38 -7.05
N LYS A 4 15.79 33.60 -6.75
CA LYS A 4 15.81 32.49 -5.78
C LYS A 4 16.61 33.00 -4.59
N THR A 5 15.97 33.12 -3.43
CA THR A 5 16.67 33.32 -2.16
C THR A 5 16.49 32.09 -1.30
N ASP A 6 17.60 31.40 -1.08
CA ASP A 6 17.88 30.54 0.06
C ASP A 6 17.49 31.25 1.36
N ASP A 7 16.91 30.51 2.31
CA ASP A 7 17.06 30.87 3.72
C ASP A 7 17.28 29.62 4.55
N SER A 8 18.48 29.62 5.13
CA SER A 8 19.14 28.59 5.89
C SER A 8 18.53 28.42 7.28
N THR A 9 18.23 27.19 7.62
CA THR A 9 17.95 26.69 8.97
C THR A 9 19.05 27.12 9.94
N ILE A 10 18.72 27.99 10.91
CA ILE A 10 19.56 28.25 12.07
C ILE A 10 19.00 27.42 13.23
N GLU A 11 19.71 26.33 13.54
CA GLU A 11 19.55 25.56 14.78
C GLU A 11 20.13 26.37 15.95
N TYR A 12 19.34 26.57 17.00
CA TYR A 12 19.85 27.04 18.29
C TYR A 12 19.87 25.88 19.28
N GLU A 13 21.05 25.30 19.41
CA GLU A 13 21.48 24.33 20.41
C GLU A 13 21.65 25.07 21.76
N TYR A 14 20.98 24.61 22.82
CA TYR A 14 21.22 25.10 24.18
C TYR A 14 21.74 23.94 25.04
N ASP A 15 23.05 23.99 25.27
CA ASP A 15 23.82 23.10 26.12
C ASP A 15 23.41 23.17 27.59
N LYS A 16 23.30 21.99 28.20
CA LYS A 16 23.48 21.79 29.65
C LYS A 16 24.98 21.82 29.97
N PRO A 17 25.35 22.20 31.20
CA PRO A 17 25.89 21.14 32.04
C PRO A 17 25.43 21.17 33.50
N MET A 18 25.33 19.96 34.06
CA MET A 18 25.43 19.69 35.49
C MET A 18 26.77 20.17 36.03
N LEU A 19 26.81 20.69 37.27
CA LEU A 19 27.86 20.35 38.23
C LEU A 19 27.43 20.68 39.65
N ALA A 20 27.47 19.63 40.48
CA ALA A 20 27.30 19.70 41.91
C ALA A 20 28.63 20.10 42.60
N ALA A 21 28.45 20.77 43.74
CA ALA A 21 29.25 20.69 44.96
C ALA A 21 30.46 21.64 45.18
N VAL A 22 30.50 22.10 46.43
CA VAL A 22 31.63 22.56 47.26
C VAL A 22 32.06 24.03 47.15
N GLN A 23 31.57 24.86 48.09
CA GLN A 23 32.45 25.48 49.10
C GLN A 23 31.64 26.13 50.22
N GLN A 24 31.62 25.47 51.39
CA GLN A 24 31.49 26.13 52.68
C GLN A 24 32.79 26.88 52.96
N GLN A 25 32.72 28.18 53.21
CA GLN A 25 33.49 28.91 54.23
C GLN A 25 33.14 30.40 54.15
N HIS A 26 32.33 30.86 55.09
CA HIS A 26 32.60 32.02 55.97
C HIS A 26 31.36 32.30 56.82
N ILE A 27 31.28 31.58 57.94
CA ILE A 27 30.60 32.07 59.13
C ILE A 27 31.46 33.22 59.65
N SER A 28 30.96 34.45 59.58
CA SER A 28 31.15 35.54 60.58
C SER A 28 30.64 36.86 60.01
N ASN A 29 29.37 37.15 60.23
CA ASN A 29 28.88 38.46 60.68
C ASN A 29 27.36 38.38 60.88
N MET A 30 26.98 37.76 62.00
CA MET A 30 25.70 38.08 62.63
C MET A 30 25.88 39.42 63.36
N GLY A 31 25.43 40.48 62.71
CA GLY A 31 25.27 41.80 63.31
C GLY A 31 23.97 42.42 62.79
N ASN A 32 22.88 42.16 63.50
CA ASN A 32 21.65 42.97 63.55
C ASN A 32 21.12 43.55 62.22
N ALA A 33 20.25 42.78 61.55
CA ALA A 33 19.20 43.34 60.71
C ALA A 33 17.89 42.53 60.85
N ALA A 34 17.49 42.27 62.09
CA ALA A 34 16.09 41.97 62.39
C ALA A 34 15.28 43.28 62.29
N ASN A 35 14.10 43.19 61.67
CA ASN A 35 13.12 44.26 61.43
C ASN A 35 13.45 45.27 60.30
N GLN A 36 13.24 44.84 59.06
CA GLN A 36 12.51 45.69 58.12
C GLN A 36 11.19 44.99 57.79
N PRO A 37 10.01 45.62 58.00
CA PRO A 37 8.76 45.03 57.58
C PRO A 37 8.76 44.97 56.04
N GLU A 38 8.65 43.77 55.47
CA GLU A 38 8.36 43.60 54.05
C GLU A 38 7.11 44.43 53.71
N MET A 39 7.31 45.53 52.98
CA MET A 39 6.24 46.37 52.46
C MET A 39 5.42 45.55 51.47
N LYS A 40 4.40 44.83 51.95
CA LYS A 40 3.42 44.14 51.11
C LYS A 40 2.85 45.16 50.14
N THR A 41 3.21 45.03 48.87
CA THR A 41 2.79 45.97 47.84
C THR A 41 1.27 45.97 47.74
N SER A 42 0.66 47.08 47.27
CA SER A 42 -0.79 47.17 47.06
C SER A 42 -1.34 45.96 46.27
N HIS A 43 -0.55 45.47 45.31
CA HIS A 43 -0.83 44.28 44.52
C HIS A 43 -0.89 42.98 45.34
N ASP A 44 0.01 42.79 46.32
CA ASP A 44 0.01 41.61 47.19
C ASP A 44 -1.17 41.63 48.17
N ASN A 45 -1.55 42.82 48.65
CA ASN A 45 -2.75 42.99 49.46
C ASN A 45 -4.03 42.73 48.66
N LEU A 46 -4.09 43.10 47.38
CA LEU A 46 -5.19 42.73 46.48
C LEU A 46 -5.25 41.21 46.27
N LYS A 47 -4.12 40.54 46.01
CA LYS A 47 -4.05 39.08 45.87
C LYS A 47 -4.54 38.35 47.13
N VAL A 48 -4.16 38.81 48.32
CA VAL A 48 -4.62 38.22 49.58
C VAL A 48 -6.13 38.41 49.76
N LYS A 49 -6.67 39.59 49.42
CA LYS A 49 -8.12 39.86 49.49
C LYS A 49 -8.91 39.00 48.49
N THR A 50 -8.44 38.86 47.25
CA THR A 50 -9.10 38.02 46.23
C THR A 50 -9.08 36.55 46.63
N LEU A 51 -7.97 36.05 47.18
CA LEU A 51 -7.86 34.68 47.70
C LEU A 51 -8.84 34.43 48.87
N ARG A 52 -8.93 35.36 49.84
CA ARG A 52 -9.90 35.25 50.95
C ARG A 52 -11.34 35.23 50.44
N ARG A 53 -11.68 36.09 49.48
CA ARG A 53 -13.00 36.11 48.84
C ARG A 53 -13.30 34.80 48.12
N SER A 54 -12.34 34.27 47.35
CA SER A 54 -12.47 33.00 46.63
C SER A 54 -12.75 31.84 47.60
N LYS A 55 -11.97 31.73 48.69
CA LYS A 55 -12.17 30.71 49.73
C LYS A 55 -13.56 30.80 50.38
N ARG A 56 -14.05 32.01 50.67
CA ARG A 56 -15.40 32.21 51.22
C ARG A 56 -16.49 31.75 50.26
N VAL A 57 -16.38 32.11 48.98
CA VAL A 57 -17.32 31.69 47.93
C VAL A 57 -17.29 30.18 47.74
N GLN A 58 -16.11 29.55 47.79
CA GLN A 58 -15.98 28.10 47.70
C GLN A 58 -16.70 27.39 48.86
N LYS A 59 -16.52 27.88 50.09
CA LYS A 59 -17.21 27.34 51.28
C LYS A 59 -18.73 27.49 51.18
N GLN A 60 -19.21 28.64 50.71
CA GLN A 60 -20.64 28.86 50.48
C GLN A 60 -21.20 27.91 49.41
N ARG A 61 -20.50 27.75 48.28
CA ARG A 61 -20.88 26.83 47.20
C ARG A 61 -20.89 25.36 47.63
N ALA A 62 -19.99 24.96 48.52
CA ALA A 62 -19.95 23.61 49.07
C ALA A 62 -21.15 23.29 49.98
N GLN A 63 -21.79 24.32 50.52
CA GLN A 63 -22.97 24.22 51.39
C GLN A 63 -24.28 24.56 50.64
N GLU A 64 -24.22 24.82 49.33
CA GLU A 64 -25.41 25.08 48.51
C GLU A 64 -26.26 23.82 48.39
N THR A 65 -27.59 23.97 48.52
CA THR A 65 -28.52 22.92 48.12
C THR A 65 -28.51 22.77 46.59
N GLU A 66 -28.88 21.59 46.09
CA GLU A 66 -28.88 21.32 44.65
C GLU A 66 -29.81 22.29 43.88
N GLU A 67 -30.91 22.71 44.49
CA GLU A 67 -31.82 23.70 43.91
C GLU A 67 -31.18 25.10 43.79
N LYS A 68 -30.55 25.59 44.86
CA LYS A 68 -29.81 26.87 44.83
C LYS A 68 -28.65 26.82 43.84
N ARG A 69 -27.95 25.68 43.77
CA ARG A 69 -26.88 25.44 42.79
C ARG A 69 -27.41 25.51 41.35
N LYS A 70 -28.55 24.88 41.05
CA LYS A 70 -29.20 24.94 39.74
C LYS A 70 -29.60 26.37 39.37
N GLN A 71 -30.26 27.09 40.27
CA GLN A 71 -30.65 28.50 40.03
C GLN A 71 -29.43 29.39 39.77
N ARG A 72 -28.35 29.23 40.53
CA ARG A 72 -27.09 29.96 40.30
C ARG A 72 -26.48 29.62 38.93
N LEU A 73 -26.41 28.35 38.56
CA LEU A 73 -25.89 27.96 37.24
C LEU A 73 -26.75 28.48 36.09
N GLN A 74 -28.07 28.53 36.26
CA GLN A 74 -28.99 29.09 35.26
C GLN A 74 -28.78 30.60 35.09
N THR A 75 -28.65 31.34 36.19
CA THR A 75 -28.40 32.78 36.18
C THR A 75 -27.02 33.12 35.60
N ASP A 76 -25.97 32.37 35.98
CA ASP A 76 -24.63 32.49 35.40
C ASP A 76 -24.66 32.22 33.88
N ALA A 77 -25.33 31.14 33.45
CA ALA A 77 -25.46 30.81 32.03
C ALA A 77 -26.23 31.88 31.25
N ALA A 78 -27.30 32.45 31.81
CA ALA A 78 -28.06 33.54 31.20
C ALA A 78 -27.18 34.80 31.02
N ARG A 79 -26.38 35.14 32.04
CA ARG A 79 -25.43 36.26 31.97
C ARG A 79 -24.38 36.04 30.89
N HIS A 80 -23.79 34.85 30.82
CA HIS A 80 -22.81 34.50 29.78
C HIS A 80 -23.42 34.55 28.37
N ARG A 81 -24.67 34.10 28.20
CA ARG A 81 -25.38 34.20 26.92
C ARG A 81 -25.56 35.65 26.49
N LEU A 82 -26.01 36.51 27.40
CA LEU A 82 -26.20 37.94 27.11
C LEU A 82 -24.87 38.61 26.74
N GLN A 83 -23.81 38.34 27.51
CA GLN A 83 -22.48 38.87 27.20
C GLN A 83 -21.98 38.39 25.83
N TYR A 84 -22.17 37.10 25.49
CA TYR A 84 -21.78 36.57 24.18
C TYR A 84 -22.58 37.17 23.02
N GLN A 85 -23.86 37.51 23.22
CA GLN A 85 -24.68 38.19 22.22
C GLN A 85 -24.21 39.62 21.95
N GLN A 86 -23.71 40.30 22.99
CA GLN A 86 -23.21 41.69 22.89
C GLN A 86 -21.79 41.79 22.32
N GLN A 87 -21.07 40.67 22.17
CA GLN A 87 -19.70 40.66 21.64
C GLN A 87 -19.65 40.87 20.12
N SER A 88 -18.56 41.48 19.67
CA SER A 88 -18.27 41.60 18.23
C SER A 88 -17.92 40.23 17.63
N GLU A 89 -18.03 40.10 16.31
CA GLU A 89 -17.62 38.86 15.63
C GLU A 89 -16.11 38.60 15.75
N GLU A 90 -15.28 39.65 15.80
CA GLU A 90 -13.84 39.53 16.03
C GLU A 90 -13.53 38.95 17.42
N GLU A 91 -14.21 39.45 18.47
CA GLU A 91 -14.06 38.92 19.83
C GLU A 91 -14.50 37.46 19.92
N LYS A 92 -15.61 37.11 19.25
CA LYS A 92 -16.08 35.72 19.16
C LYS A 92 -15.07 34.85 18.42
N GLN A 93 -14.48 35.34 17.32
CA GLN A 93 -13.49 34.61 16.55
C GLN A 93 -12.23 34.36 17.39
N GLU A 94 -11.76 35.37 18.13
CA GLU A 94 -10.61 35.26 19.01
C GLU A 94 -10.86 34.28 20.17
N GLN A 95 -12.06 34.28 20.75
CA GLN A 95 -12.45 33.27 21.73
C GLN A 95 -12.44 31.85 21.15
N ARG A 96 -12.98 31.65 19.93
CA ARG A 96 -12.93 30.35 19.25
C ARG A 96 -11.48 29.90 18.99
N ARG A 97 -10.59 30.83 18.60
CA ARG A 97 -9.15 30.55 18.42
C ARG A 97 -8.49 30.12 19.72
N LYS A 98 -8.72 30.84 20.82
CA LYS A 98 -8.19 30.48 22.16
C LYS A 98 -8.69 29.11 22.63
N VAL A 99 -9.98 28.82 22.43
CA VAL A 99 -10.55 27.51 22.78
C VAL A 99 -9.92 26.41 21.91
N ALA A 100 -9.85 26.60 20.59
CA ALA A 100 -9.23 25.64 19.68
C ALA A 100 -7.75 25.38 20.02
N SER A 101 -7.00 26.42 20.39
CA SER A 101 -5.60 26.31 20.81
C SER A 101 -5.45 25.47 22.09
N ARG A 102 -6.28 25.73 23.11
CA ARG A 102 -6.27 24.96 24.36
C ARG A 102 -6.66 23.49 24.14
N GLU A 103 -7.66 23.26 23.29
CA GLU A 103 -8.09 21.91 22.89
C GLU A 103 -6.98 21.16 22.15
N ARG A 104 -6.24 21.83 21.28
CA ARG A 104 -5.08 21.26 20.57
C ARG A 104 -4.00 20.85 21.56
N GLN A 105 -3.59 21.77 22.44
CA GLN A 105 -2.57 21.49 23.47
C GLN A 105 -2.98 20.32 24.37
N ARG A 106 -4.25 20.25 24.79
CA ARG A 106 -4.75 19.12 25.57
C ARG A 106 -4.66 17.80 24.79
N ARG A 107 -5.00 17.80 23.51
CA ARG A 107 -4.94 16.59 22.65
C ARG A 107 -3.51 16.15 22.34
N GLU A 108 -2.55 17.07 22.32
CA GLU A 108 -1.12 16.75 22.16
C GLU A 108 -0.58 16.03 23.40
N GLN A 109 -1.12 16.36 24.58
CA GLN A 109 -0.77 15.74 25.86
C GLN A 109 -1.61 14.49 26.20
N GLU A 110 -2.58 14.10 25.34
CA GLU A 110 -3.41 12.91 25.55
C GLU A 110 -2.55 11.64 25.47
N THR A 111 -2.71 10.74 26.44
CA THR A 111 -2.15 9.39 26.35
C THR A 111 -2.84 8.60 25.23
N GLU A 112 -2.24 7.47 24.83
CA GLU A 112 -2.82 6.60 23.82
C GLU A 112 -4.20 6.07 24.23
N ASP A 113 -4.35 5.65 25.50
CA ASP A 113 -5.63 5.20 26.05
C ASP A 113 -6.68 6.30 26.07
N GLU A 114 -6.31 7.51 26.51
CA GLU A 114 -7.22 8.66 26.51
C GLU A 114 -7.68 9.03 25.09
N ARG A 115 -6.74 9.02 24.14
CA ARG A 115 -7.02 9.24 22.72
C ARG A 115 -7.96 8.17 22.17
N HIS A 116 -7.70 6.90 22.47
CA HIS A 116 -8.54 5.79 22.03
C HIS A 116 -9.96 5.92 22.61
N GLN A 117 -10.09 6.19 23.91
CA GLN A 117 -11.39 6.41 24.55
C GLN A 117 -12.15 7.62 23.97
N ARG A 118 -11.44 8.71 23.67
CA ARG A 118 -12.04 9.87 22.98
C ARG A 118 -12.55 9.49 21.60
N GLN A 119 -11.74 8.80 20.79
CA GLN A 119 -12.13 8.36 19.45
C GLN A 119 -13.33 7.39 19.48
N LEU A 120 -13.41 6.50 20.46
CA LEU A 120 -14.57 5.63 20.67
C LEU A 120 -15.84 6.44 20.99
N LYS A 121 -15.74 7.43 21.88
CA LYS A 121 -16.85 8.33 22.19
C LYS A 121 -17.29 9.13 20.97
N ASP A 122 -16.35 9.65 20.17
CA ASP A 122 -16.63 10.40 18.95
C ASP A 122 -17.33 9.52 17.91
N ARG A 123 -16.86 8.27 17.73
CA ARG A 123 -17.47 7.28 16.83
C ARG A 123 -18.89 6.92 17.28
N SER A 124 -19.09 6.70 18.57
CA SER A 124 -20.42 6.41 19.16
C SER A 124 -21.40 7.57 18.95
N ARG A 125 -20.96 8.82 19.19
CA ARG A 125 -21.77 10.02 18.92
C ARG A 125 -22.10 10.14 17.44
N ALA A 126 -21.13 9.91 16.54
CA ALA A 126 -21.36 9.97 15.10
C ALA A 126 -22.34 8.89 14.63
N LYS A 127 -22.24 7.66 15.16
CA LYS A 127 -23.19 6.57 14.90
C LYS A 127 -24.61 6.97 15.32
N ARG A 128 -24.77 7.43 16.56
CA ARG A 128 -26.08 7.86 17.09
C ARG A 128 -26.70 9.00 16.25
N ARG A 129 -25.91 9.98 15.80
CA ARG A 129 -26.42 11.02 14.89
C ARG A 129 -26.91 10.43 13.57
N ARG A 130 -26.15 9.50 12.96
CA ARG A 130 -26.51 8.86 11.68
C ARG A 130 -27.74 7.96 11.78
N GLU A 131 -27.99 7.36 12.94
CA GLU A 131 -29.20 6.57 13.23
C GLU A 131 -30.45 7.44 13.31
N GLN A 132 -30.28 8.71 13.70
CA GLN A 132 -31.36 9.70 13.82
C GLN A 132 -31.53 10.56 12.56
N GLU A 133 -30.71 10.34 11.51
CA GLU A 133 -30.81 11.08 10.25
C GLU A 133 -32.13 10.73 9.54
N THR A 134 -32.84 11.75 9.08
CA THR A 134 -33.91 11.57 8.10
C THR A 134 -33.34 11.12 6.76
N ASP A 135 -34.18 10.60 5.86
CA ASP A 135 -33.73 10.17 4.54
C ASP A 135 -33.14 11.31 3.71
N GLU A 136 -33.73 12.51 3.81
CA GLU A 136 -33.20 13.72 3.17
C GLU A 136 -31.80 14.08 3.70
N GLN A 137 -31.63 14.07 5.03
CA GLN A 137 -30.33 14.36 5.65
C GLN A 137 -29.28 13.31 5.30
N ARG A 138 -29.68 12.04 5.24
CA ARG A 138 -28.82 10.92 4.82
C ARG A 138 -28.37 11.11 3.38
N LEU A 139 -29.29 11.45 2.48
CA LEU A 139 -29.00 11.70 1.07
C LEU A 139 -28.06 12.89 0.90
N GLU A 140 -28.33 14.00 1.57
CA GLU A 140 -27.48 15.18 1.53
C GLU A 140 -26.05 14.87 2.01
N ARG A 141 -25.91 14.11 3.11
CA ARG A 141 -24.62 13.66 3.61
C ARG A 141 -23.90 12.78 2.59
N GLN A 142 -24.59 11.81 1.99
CA GLN A 142 -24.00 10.93 0.97
C GLN A 142 -23.54 11.72 -0.25
N LEU A 143 -24.33 12.69 -0.73
CA LEU A 143 -23.96 13.56 -1.85
C LEU A 143 -22.73 14.42 -1.53
N LYS A 144 -22.64 14.93 -0.29
CA LYS A 144 -21.44 15.67 0.17
C LYS A 144 -20.22 14.75 0.24
N ASP A 145 -20.37 13.52 0.75
CA ASP A 145 -19.31 12.52 0.82
C ASP A 145 -18.80 12.13 -0.57
N THR A 146 -19.69 11.84 -1.52
CA THR A 146 -19.32 11.50 -2.90
C THR A 146 -18.66 12.67 -3.62
N SER A 147 -19.15 13.89 -3.40
CA SER A 147 -18.57 15.12 -3.98
C SER A 147 -17.15 15.37 -3.47
N ARG A 148 -16.92 15.17 -2.17
CA ARG A 148 -15.58 15.27 -1.57
C ARG A 148 -14.64 14.19 -2.14
N ALA A 149 -15.09 12.94 -2.19
CA ALA A 149 -14.29 11.84 -2.75
C ALA A 149 -13.96 12.05 -4.23
N LYS A 150 -14.89 12.61 -5.01
CA LYS A 150 -14.64 12.99 -6.40
C LYS A 150 -13.55 14.07 -6.49
N ARG A 151 -13.70 15.17 -5.74
CA ARG A 151 -12.71 16.26 -5.73
C ARG A 151 -11.32 15.77 -5.33
N GLN A 152 -11.22 14.89 -4.35
CA GLN A 152 -9.95 14.27 -3.96
C GLN A 152 -9.35 13.47 -5.11
N ARG A 153 -10.13 12.60 -5.77
CA ARG A 153 -9.67 11.81 -6.92
C ARG A 153 -9.29 12.65 -8.13
N ASP A 154 -9.97 13.78 -8.36
CA ASP A 154 -9.65 14.70 -9.44
C ASP A 154 -8.32 15.45 -9.20
N GLN A 155 -7.90 15.56 -7.93
CA GLN A 155 -6.63 16.16 -7.51
C GLN A 155 -5.50 15.15 -7.29
N GLU A 156 -5.79 13.83 -7.38
CA GLU A 156 -4.77 12.78 -7.24
C GLU A 156 -3.72 12.90 -8.34
N THR A 157 -2.46 12.82 -7.93
CA THR A 157 -1.33 12.59 -8.84
C THR A 157 -1.41 11.20 -9.47
N ASP A 158 -0.66 10.97 -10.55
CA ASP A 158 -0.62 9.66 -11.20
C ASP A 158 -0.04 8.55 -10.31
N GLU A 159 0.84 8.90 -9.38
CA GLU A 159 1.41 7.96 -8.40
C GLU A 159 0.37 7.56 -7.35
N GLU A 160 -0.28 8.54 -6.70
CA GLU A 160 -1.37 8.29 -5.73
C GLU A 160 -2.52 7.50 -6.38
N ARG A 161 -2.84 7.81 -7.64
CA ARG A 161 -3.83 7.08 -8.41
C ARG A 161 -3.42 5.61 -8.57
N ARG A 162 -2.18 5.33 -8.99
CA ARG A 162 -1.67 3.97 -9.14
C ARG A 162 -1.72 3.22 -7.83
N GLU A 163 -1.24 3.83 -6.74
CA GLU A 163 -1.26 3.23 -5.41
C GLU A 163 -2.69 2.91 -4.95
N ARG A 164 -3.65 3.82 -5.16
CA ARG A 164 -5.07 3.55 -4.87
C ARG A 164 -5.61 2.38 -5.67
N HIS A 165 -5.28 2.27 -6.96
CA HIS A 165 -5.72 1.16 -7.80
C HIS A 165 -5.09 -0.17 -7.38
N GLU A 166 -3.81 -0.16 -7.02
CA GLU A 166 -3.08 -1.33 -6.53
C GLU A 166 -3.62 -1.79 -5.17
N ASN A 167 -3.83 -0.88 -4.24
CA ASN A 167 -4.46 -1.15 -2.95
C ASN A 167 -5.88 -1.73 -3.11
N ASN A 168 -6.67 -1.21 -4.05
CA ASN A 168 -7.98 -1.77 -4.37
C ASN A 168 -7.87 -3.18 -4.96
N ALA A 169 -6.93 -3.42 -5.88
CA ALA A 169 -6.71 -4.73 -6.48
C ALA A 169 -6.20 -5.76 -5.45
N SER A 170 -5.32 -5.35 -4.53
CA SER A 170 -4.81 -6.18 -3.44
C SER A 170 -5.92 -6.62 -2.50
N ARG A 171 -6.75 -5.68 -2.02
CA ARG A 171 -7.94 -5.99 -1.19
C ARG A 171 -8.91 -6.94 -1.89
N GLU A 172 -9.15 -6.71 -3.18
CA GLU A 172 -10.02 -7.57 -3.99
C GLU A 172 -9.45 -8.98 -4.14
N ARG A 173 -8.13 -9.10 -4.36
CA ARG A 173 -7.43 -10.39 -4.44
C ARG A 173 -7.53 -11.16 -3.13
N GLN A 174 -7.22 -10.52 -2.00
CA GLN A 174 -7.32 -11.12 -0.67
C GLN A 174 -8.75 -11.60 -0.38
N ARG A 175 -9.77 -10.81 -0.73
CA ARG A 175 -11.16 -11.23 -0.55
C ARG A 175 -11.52 -12.47 -1.40
N ARG A 176 -11.03 -12.55 -2.64
CA ARG A 176 -11.26 -13.69 -3.55
C ARG A 176 -10.52 -14.96 -3.14
N GLU A 177 -9.39 -14.81 -2.46
CA GLU A 177 -8.61 -15.93 -1.94
C GLU A 177 -9.32 -16.60 -0.75
N GLN A 178 -10.02 -15.79 0.06
CA GLN A 178 -10.83 -16.26 1.19
C GLN A 178 -12.28 -16.62 0.81
N GLU A 179 -12.64 -16.50 -0.48
CA GLU A 179 -14.00 -16.73 -0.98
C GLU A 179 -14.33 -18.22 -0.99
N THR A 180 -15.46 -18.58 -0.37
CA THR A 180 -16.01 -19.94 -0.41
C THR A 180 -16.49 -20.29 -1.82
N ASP A 181 -16.70 -21.57 -2.12
CA ASP A 181 -17.18 -21.99 -3.45
C ASP A 181 -18.57 -21.45 -3.78
N GLU A 182 -19.45 -21.35 -2.79
CA GLU A 182 -20.79 -20.77 -2.94
C GLU A 182 -20.72 -19.28 -3.29
N GLU A 183 -19.90 -18.51 -2.56
CA GLU A 183 -19.69 -17.08 -2.82
C GLU A 183 -19.04 -16.85 -4.19
N ARG A 184 -18.08 -17.70 -4.57
CA ARG A 184 -17.42 -17.68 -5.89
C ARG A 184 -18.43 -17.90 -7.00
N LEU A 185 -19.31 -18.90 -6.86
CA LEU A 185 -20.36 -19.18 -7.82
C LEU A 185 -21.33 -17.99 -7.92
N GLU A 186 -21.77 -17.45 -6.78
CA GLU A 186 -22.68 -16.30 -6.75
C GLU A 186 -22.06 -15.08 -7.45
N ARG A 187 -20.78 -14.78 -7.19
CA ARG A 187 -20.04 -13.70 -7.87
C ARG A 187 -19.94 -13.93 -9.37
N GLN A 188 -19.66 -15.16 -9.82
CA GLN A 188 -19.61 -15.50 -11.24
C GLN A 188 -20.98 -15.34 -11.91
N LEU A 189 -22.06 -15.81 -11.27
CA LEU A 189 -23.42 -15.67 -11.77
C LEU A 189 -23.85 -14.20 -11.86
N LYS A 190 -23.58 -13.40 -10.83
CA LYS A 190 -23.82 -11.94 -10.84
C LYS A 190 -23.02 -11.26 -11.96
N GLY A 191 -21.76 -11.66 -12.15
CA GLY A 191 -20.91 -11.17 -13.23
C GLY A 191 -21.47 -11.49 -14.61
N ALA A 192 -21.88 -12.75 -14.83
CA ALA A 192 -22.48 -13.19 -16.09
C ALA A 192 -23.81 -12.51 -16.39
N SER A 193 -24.65 -12.30 -15.36
CA SER A 193 -25.92 -11.59 -15.48
C SER A 193 -25.72 -10.13 -15.92
N ARG A 194 -24.81 -9.40 -15.25
CA ARG A 194 -24.46 -8.01 -15.63
C ARG A 194 -23.89 -7.92 -17.04
N GLU A 195 -23.05 -8.87 -17.42
CA GLU A 195 -22.50 -8.95 -18.77
C GLU A 195 -23.59 -9.18 -19.82
N ARG A 196 -24.55 -10.07 -19.55
CA ARG A 196 -25.70 -10.32 -20.42
C ARG A 196 -26.55 -9.06 -20.59
N GLN A 197 -26.91 -8.42 -19.47
CA GLN A 197 -27.70 -7.19 -19.49
C GLN A 197 -27.00 -6.08 -20.28
N ARG A 198 -25.68 -5.92 -20.13
CA ARG A 198 -24.90 -4.95 -20.91
C ARG A 198 -24.99 -5.25 -22.41
N ARG A 199 -24.89 -6.53 -22.81
CA ARG A 199 -25.00 -6.95 -24.23
C ARG A 199 -26.39 -6.80 -24.82
N GLU A 200 -27.43 -6.91 -24.01
CA GLU A 200 -28.81 -6.65 -24.43
C GLU A 200 -29.05 -5.16 -24.69
N GLN A 201 -28.36 -4.28 -23.95
CA GLN A 201 -28.42 -2.83 -24.11
C GLN A 201 -27.38 -2.27 -25.09
N GLU A 202 -26.51 -3.10 -25.66
CA GLU A 202 -25.50 -2.70 -26.66
C GLU A 202 -26.20 -2.15 -27.92
N THR A 203 -25.75 -0.98 -28.36
CA THR A 203 -26.06 -0.46 -29.70
C THR A 203 -25.42 -1.33 -30.79
N ASP A 204 -25.91 -1.21 -32.02
CA ASP A 204 -25.37 -1.99 -33.15
C ASP A 204 -23.88 -1.68 -33.41
N GLU A 205 -23.45 -0.44 -33.19
CA GLU A 205 -22.06 -0.05 -33.37
C GLU A 205 -21.16 -0.68 -32.29
N GLU A 206 -21.55 -0.61 -31.01
CA GLU A 206 -20.83 -1.25 -29.92
C GLU A 206 -20.75 -2.77 -30.10
N ARG A 207 -21.83 -3.39 -30.60
CA ARG A 207 -21.88 -4.81 -30.94
C ARG A 207 -20.86 -5.16 -32.02
N ARG A 208 -20.78 -4.36 -33.09
CA ARG A 208 -19.80 -4.55 -34.19
C ARG A 208 -18.38 -4.41 -33.68
N GLU A 209 -18.08 -3.37 -32.91
CA GLU A 209 -16.75 -3.18 -32.32
C GLU A 209 -16.35 -4.38 -31.46
N ARG A 210 -17.24 -4.86 -30.59
CA ARG A 210 -16.98 -6.04 -29.74
C ARG A 210 -16.72 -7.27 -30.59
N GLN A 211 -17.48 -7.50 -31.66
CA GLN A 211 -17.27 -8.62 -32.57
C GLN A 211 -15.91 -8.52 -33.28
N VAL A 212 -15.52 -7.35 -33.80
CA VAL A 212 -14.20 -7.13 -34.42
C VAL A 212 -13.07 -7.36 -33.42
N LYS A 213 -13.19 -6.84 -32.19
CA LYS A 213 -12.19 -7.09 -31.13
C LYS A 213 -12.08 -8.58 -30.80
N ASN A 214 -13.20 -9.31 -30.79
CA ASN A 214 -13.22 -10.75 -30.53
C ASN A 214 -12.60 -11.55 -31.69
N THR A 215 -12.92 -11.22 -32.95
CA THR A 215 -12.34 -11.90 -34.12
C THR A 215 -10.83 -11.67 -34.20
N PHE A 216 -10.36 -10.45 -33.91
CA PHE A 216 -8.93 -10.14 -33.84
C PHE A 216 -8.21 -10.99 -32.78
N ARG A 217 -8.76 -11.07 -31.55
CA ARG A 217 -8.21 -11.91 -30.48
C ARG A 217 -8.17 -13.39 -30.86
N GLN A 218 -9.23 -13.90 -31.49
CA GLN A 218 -9.28 -15.28 -31.97
C GLN A 218 -8.26 -15.56 -33.06
N ARG A 219 -8.10 -14.64 -34.04
CA ARG A 219 -7.10 -14.75 -35.10
C ARG A 219 -5.67 -14.75 -34.53
N HIS A 220 -5.37 -13.85 -33.61
CA HIS A 220 -4.06 -13.78 -32.96
C HIS A 220 -3.74 -15.08 -32.20
N ARG A 221 -4.71 -15.61 -31.43
CA ARG A 221 -4.56 -16.90 -30.73
C ARG A 221 -4.33 -18.06 -31.71
N ARG A 222 -5.05 -18.11 -32.83
CA ARG A 222 -4.86 -19.12 -33.88
C ARG A 222 -3.50 -19.01 -34.56
N GLN A 223 -3.01 -17.80 -34.83
CA GLN A 223 -1.69 -17.59 -35.40
C GLN A 223 -0.57 -18.03 -34.47
N GLN A 224 -0.67 -17.71 -33.16
CA GLN A 224 0.28 -18.22 -32.17
C GLN A 224 0.28 -19.75 -32.07
N ASN A 225 -0.91 -20.38 -32.03
CA ASN A 225 -1.01 -21.84 -32.00
C ASN A 225 -0.56 -22.50 -33.31
N SER A 226 -0.83 -21.87 -34.47
CA SER A 226 -0.41 -22.36 -35.79
C SER A 226 1.08 -22.22 -36.03
N PHE A 227 1.73 -21.21 -35.43
CA PHE A 227 3.18 -21.03 -35.50
C PHE A 227 3.90 -22.20 -34.82
N LEU A 228 3.45 -22.62 -33.63
CA LEU A 228 4.04 -23.74 -32.89
C LEU A 228 3.90 -25.08 -33.63
N TYR A 229 2.70 -25.42 -34.11
CA TYR A 229 2.46 -26.69 -34.81
C TYR A 229 3.01 -26.72 -36.25
N GLY A 230 2.91 -25.60 -36.99
CA GLY A 230 3.37 -25.52 -38.38
C GLY A 230 4.89 -25.37 -38.52
N ALA A 231 5.60 -24.91 -37.49
CA ALA A 231 7.06 -24.94 -37.46
C ALA A 231 7.58 -26.39 -37.37
N ALA A 232 6.97 -27.22 -36.52
CA ALA A 232 7.39 -28.62 -36.26
C ALA A 232 7.19 -29.59 -37.44
N LEU A 233 6.36 -29.23 -38.43
CA LEU A 233 6.09 -30.06 -39.62
C LEU A 233 6.82 -29.57 -40.87
N ARG A 234 7.51 -28.42 -40.80
CA ARG A 234 8.33 -27.92 -41.90
C ARG A 234 9.75 -28.41 -41.70
N ASN A 235 10.03 -29.59 -42.25
CA ASN A 235 11.38 -30.12 -42.36
C ASN A 235 12.13 -29.36 -43.46
N VAL A 236 12.64 -28.17 -43.12
CA VAL A 236 13.54 -27.44 -44.02
C VAL A 236 14.92 -28.06 -43.88
N PHE A 237 15.14 -29.18 -44.55
CA PHE A 237 16.49 -29.72 -44.72
C PHE A 237 17.24 -28.81 -45.69
N SER A 238 18.08 -27.89 -45.18
CA SER A 238 19.06 -27.21 -46.03
C SER A 238 20.31 -28.09 -46.15
N PRO A 239 20.80 -28.38 -47.36
CA PRO A 239 22.11 -29.01 -47.59
C PRO A 239 23.27 -28.27 -46.90
N GLU A 240 23.13 -26.96 -46.65
CA GLU A 240 24.14 -26.13 -45.98
C GLU A 240 24.31 -26.45 -44.49
N SER A 241 23.39 -27.23 -43.89
CA SER A 241 23.42 -27.63 -42.47
C SER A 241 23.96 -29.05 -42.25
N TYR A 242 24.42 -29.74 -43.30
CA TYR A 242 24.92 -31.12 -43.22
C TYR A 242 26.41 -31.14 -42.87
N HIS A 243 26.73 -31.36 -41.59
CA HIS A 243 28.09 -31.44 -41.04
C HIS A 243 28.74 -32.84 -41.20
N GLY A 244 28.26 -33.64 -42.16
CA GLY A 244 28.72 -35.02 -42.37
C GLY A 244 28.12 -36.05 -41.41
N ARG A 245 28.79 -37.20 -41.27
CA ARG A 245 28.41 -38.24 -40.30
C ARG A 245 28.88 -37.85 -38.90
N MET A 246 28.10 -38.21 -37.89
CA MET A 246 28.44 -38.04 -36.48
C MET A 246 29.12 -39.33 -35.98
N ASP A 247 30.36 -39.56 -36.42
CA ASP A 247 31.10 -40.81 -36.22
C ASP A 247 32.42 -40.63 -35.46
N ILE A 248 32.73 -39.41 -35.02
CA ILE A 248 33.92 -39.16 -34.19
C ILE A 248 33.56 -39.38 -32.74
N ILE A 249 34.26 -40.32 -32.09
CA ILE A 249 34.00 -40.72 -30.71
C ILE A 249 34.95 -39.97 -29.77
N CYS A 250 34.41 -39.28 -28.77
CA CYS A 250 35.21 -38.68 -27.70
C CYS A 250 35.86 -39.77 -26.83
N GLN A 251 37.18 -39.71 -26.64
CA GLN A 251 37.92 -40.72 -25.85
C GLN A 251 37.47 -40.82 -24.38
N HIS A 252 36.94 -39.73 -23.81
CA HIS A 252 36.66 -39.66 -22.37
C HIS A 252 35.24 -40.10 -21.99
N CYS A 253 34.25 -39.83 -22.85
CA CYS A 253 32.84 -40.10 -22.52
C CYS A 253 32.09 -40.87 -23.61
N ASN A 254 32.76 -41.27 -24.69
CA ASN A 254 32.19 -41.99 -25.83
C ASN A 254 31.04 -41.26 -26.56
N ALA A 255 30.87 -39.95 -26.33
CA ALA A 255 29.93 -39.14 -27.09
C ALA A 255 30.35 -39.06 -28.57
N LEU A 256 29.35 -39.13 -29.47
CA LEU A 256 29.54 -38.99 -30.91
C LEU A 256 29.49 -37.51 -31.30
N HIS A 257 30.44 -37.09 -32.13
CA HIS A 257 30.61 -35.72 -32.61
C HIS A 257 30.75 -35.67 -34.13
N PHE A 258 30.48 -34.48 -34.69
CA PHE A 258 30.78 -34.20 -36.10
C PHE A 258 32.23 -33.73 -36.25
N LYS A 259 32.79 -33.94 -37.45
CA LYS A 259 34.15 -33.49 -37.78
C LYS A 259 34.35 -31.99 -37.64
N ASP A 260 33.34 -31.21 -37.98
CA ASP A 260 33.40 -29.75 -37.93
C ASP A 260 33.38 -29.20 -36.48
N GLU A 261 33.02 -30.03 -35.49
CA GLU A 261 33.04 -29.67 -34.06
C GLU A 261 34.41 -29.86 -33.42
N CYS A 262 35.38 -30.44 -34.14
CA CYS A 262 36.75 -30.60 -33.67
C CYS A 262 37.47 -29.24 -33.63
N VAL A 263 37.75 -28.73 -32.43
CA VAL A 263 38.37 -27.41 -32.21
C VAL A 263 39.91 -27.45 -32.24
N SER A 264 40.53 -28.64 -32.29
CA SER A 264 41.99 -28.81 -32.18
C SER A 264 42.56 -29.83 -33.16
N ASP A 265 43.89 -29.85 -33.34
CA ASP A 265 44.62 -30.87 -34.12
C ASP A 265 44.41 -32.30 -33.58
N ARG A 266 43.95 -32.43 -32.33
CA ARG A 266 43.53 -33.70 -31.74
C ARG A 266 42.05 -33.91 -32.03
N GLN A 267 41.78 -34.90 -32.88
CA GLN A 267 40.46 -35.14 -33.47
C GLN A 267 39.48 -35.83 -32.52
N ASP A 268 39.83 -36.05 -31.26
CA ASP A 268 39.12 -36.96 -30.35
C ASP A 268 38.93 -36.41 -28.91
N GLU A 269 39.32 -35.15 -28.69
CA GLU A 269 39.14 -34.40 -27.44
C GLU A 269 38.12 -33.27 -27.61
N PHE A 270 37.06 -33.25 -26.79
CA PHE A 270 35.95 -32.28 -26.95
C PHE A 270 35.62 -31.54 -25.64
N LYS A 271 35.51 -30.20 -25.76
CA LYS A 271 35.06 -29.34 -24.66
C LYS A 271 33.57 -29.49 -24.37
N GLN A 272 32.77 -29.70 -25.42
CA GLN A 272 31.32 -29.54 -25.41
C GLN A 272 30.57 -30.68 -24.70
N CYS A 273 31.13 -31.88 -24.66
CA CYS A 273 30.50 -33.03 -23.98
C CYS A 273 30.95 -33.17 -22.52
N CYS A 274 32.25 -33.25 -22.26
CA CYS A 274 32.80 -33.59 -20.93
C CYS A 274 33.93 -32.65 -20.47
N HIS A 275 34.13 -31.52 -21.17
CA HIS A 275 35.22 -30.58 -20.90
C HIS A 275 36.60 -31.26 -20.84
N TYR A 276 36.98 -31.95 -21.92
CA TYR A 276 38.27 -32.68 -21.99
C TYR A 276 38.42 -33.76 -20.89
N GLY A 277 37.32 -34.39 -20.49
CA GLY A 277 37.30 -35.42 -19.45
C GLY A 277 37.22 -34.89 -18.01
N SER A 278 37.10 -33.57 -17.82
CA SER A 278 37.01 -32.95 -16.48
C SER A 278 35.65 -33.18 -15.80
N VAL A 279 34.62 -33.54 -16.57
CA VAL A 279 33.25 -33.74 -16.08
C VAL A 279 32.81 -35.18 -16.34
N GLN A 280 32.37 -35.88 -15.29
CA GLN A 280 31.71 -37.18 -15.42
C GLN A 280 30.21 -36.97 -15.65
N LEU A 281 29.72 -37.37 -16.82
CA LEU A 281 28.30 -37.25 -17.17
C LEU A 281 27.50 -38.38 -16.49
N PRO A 282 26.30 -38.07 -15.93
CA PRO A 282 25.38 -39.10 -15.45
C PRO A 282 24.94 -40.04 -16.59
N GLU A 283 24.60 -41.28 -16.25
CA GLU A 283 23.97 -42.19 -17.21
C GLU A 283 22.63 -41.62 -17.70
N LEU A 284 22.39 -41.75 -19.01
CA LEU A 284 21.16 -41.28 -19.62
C LEU A 284 19.98 -42.10 -19.09
N LEU A 285 18.95 -41.40 -18.59
CA LEU A 285 17.69 -42.03 -18.23
C LEU A 285 17.04 -42.66 -19.47
N PRO A 286 16.38 -43.82 -19.33
CA PRO A 286 15.68 -44.43 -20.45
C PRO A 286 14.56 -43.49 -20.94
N TYR A 287 14.39 -43.42 -22.26
CA TYR A 287 13.24 -42.72 -22.86
C TYR A 287 11.91 -43.32 -22.36
N SER A 288 10.87 -42.50 -22.30
CA SER A 288 9.50 -42.99 -22.03
C SER A 288 9.06 -43.95 -23.14
N ASP A 289 8.08 -44.81 -22.84
CA ASP A 289 7.64 -45.87 -23.75
C ASP A 289 7.04 -45.30 -25.04
N GLU A 290 6.41 -44.13 -24.98
CA GLU A 290 5.86 -43.43 -26.14
C GLU A 290 6.97 -42.97 -27.09
N ILE A 291 8.06 -42.39 -26.55
CA ILE A 291 9.19 -41.93 -27.35
C ILE A 291 9.95 -43.13 -27.95
N LYS A 292 10.07 -44.23 -27.19
CA LYS A 292 10.66 -45.48 -27.72
C LYS A 292 9.83 -46.04 -28.86
N ALA A 293 8.50 -46.08 -28.72
CA ALA A 293 7.58 -46.53 -29.75
C ALA A 293 7.74 -45.69 -31.02
N LEU A 294 7.80 -44.35 -30.90
CA LEU A 294 7.99 -43.45 -32.04
C LEU A 294 9.38 -43.57 -32.70
N LEU A 295 10.43 -43.83 -31.91
CA LEU A 295 11.79 -43.97 -32.43
C LEU A 295 12.03 -45.32 -33.12
N GLN A 296 11.41 -46.40 -32.63
CA GLN A 296 11.70 -47.77 -33.08
C GLN A 296 10.55 -48.41 -33.88
N GLY A 297 9.36 -47.82 -33.85
CA GLY A 297 8.16 -48.33 -34.52
C GLY A 297 8.27 -48.30 -36.04
N THR A 298 7.51 -49.17 -36.70
CA THR A 298 7.51 -49.34 -38.17
C THR A 298 6.29 -48.73 -38.84
N ASP A 299 5.36 -48.22 -38.05
CA ASP A 299 4.14 -47.55 -38.46
C ASP A 299 4.41 -46.17 -39.09
N VAL A 300 3.38 -45.61 -39.73
CA VAL A 300 3.46 -44.34 -40.46
C VAL A 300 3.80 -43.18 -39.53
N GLU A 301 3.31 -43.19 -38.29
CA GLU A 301 3.55 -42.15 -37.31
C GLU A 301 5.02 -42.16 -36.88
N SER A 302 5.58 -43.33 -36.55
CA SER A 302 7.00 -43.49 -36.23
C SER A 302 7.94 -43.08 -37.37
N LYS A 303 7.59 -43.41 -38.62
CA LYS A 303 8.36 -42.93 -39.80
C LYS A 303 8.33 -41.42 -39.92
N THR A 304 7.14 -40.83 -39.83
CA THR A 304 6.94 -39.38 -39.90
C THR A 304 7.66 -38.67 -38.75
N PHE A 305 7.65 -39.25 -37.55
CA PHE A 305 8.36 -38.74 -36.39
C PHE A 305 9.87 -38.72 -36.63
N ARG A 306 10.47 -39.83 -37.06
CA ARG A 306 11.92 -39.91 -37.34
C ARG A 306 12.36 -38.96 -38.45
N GLU A 307 11.57 -38.84 -39.52
CA GLU A 307 11.87 -37.91 -40.61
C GLU A 307 11.87 -36.45 -40.13
N ASN A 308 10.94 -36.10 -39.23
CA ASN A 308 10.74 -34.73 -38.76
C ASN A 308 11.29 -34.44 -37.36
N ILE A 309 12.05 -35.37 -36.76
CA ILE A 309 12.48 -35.30 -35.35
C ILE A 309 13.24 -34.01 -35.01
N ARG A 310 14.05 -33.50 -35.95
CA ARG A 310 14.77 -32.23 -35.81
C ARG A 310 13.80 -31.06 -35.70
N SER A 311 12.74 -31.06 -36.50
CA SER A 311 11.73 -30.02 -36.52
C SER A 311 10.89 -30.02 -35.23
N TYR A 312 10.53 -31.21 -34.74
CA TYR A 312 9.92 -31.36 -33.41
C TYR A 312 10.83 -30.83 -32.29
N ASN A 313 12.10 -31.23 -32.28
CA ASN A 313 13.06 -30.77 -31.28
C ASN A 313 13.27 -29.24 -31.35
N SER A 314 13.38 -28.65 -32.54
CA SER A 314 13.52 -27.20 -32.71
C SER A 314 12.26 -26.44 -32.29
N ALA A 315 11.06 -26.97 -32.54
CA ALA A 315 9.81 -26.35 -32.11
C ALA A 315 9.64 -26.40 -30.58
N LEU A 316 10.15 -27.44 -29.93
CA LEU A 316 10.09 -27.62 -28.48
C LEU A 316 11.27 -27.00 -27.72
N ALA A 317 12.38 -26.67 -28.39
CA ALA A 317 13.57 -26.06 -27.78
C ALA A 317 13.31 -24.67 -27.16
N PHE A 318 12.32 -23.92 -27.65
CA PHE A 318 11.94 -22.62 -27.09
C PHE A 318 11.12 -22.68 -25.79
N ALA A 319 10.78 -23.88 -25.29
CA ALA A 319 10.06 -24.01 -24.03
C ALA A 319 10.93 -23.80 -22.77
N SER A 320 12.23 -23.59 -22.91
CA SER A 320 13.14 -23.25 -21.81
C SER A 320 13.77 -21.86 -22.03
N MET A 321 12.98 -20.81 -21.85
CA MET A 321 13.52 -19.54 -21.38
C MET A 321 13.27 -19.48 -19.87
N GLY A 322 14.35 -19.34 -19.11
CA GLY A 322 14.38 -19.56 -17.67
C GLY A 322 13.24 -18.91 -16.90
N GLY A 323 12.64 -19.70 -16.01
CA GLY A 323 11.98 -19.15 -14.84
C GLY A 323 13.02 -18.38 -14.04
N SER A 324 12.86 -17.06 -14.00
CA SER A 324 13.58 -16.22 -13.06
C SER A 324 13.09 -16.63 -11.67
N ASN A 325 13.97 -17.26 -10.87
CA ASN A 325 13.81 -17.28 -9.42
C ASN A 325 14.15 -15.91 -8.85
#